data_AF-A0A2V7SFU6-F1
#
_entry.id   AF-A0A2V7SFU6-F1
#
_cell.length_a   1.000
_cell.length_b   1.000
_cell.length_c   1.000
_cell.angle_alpha   90.00
_cell.angle_beta   90.00
_cell.angle_gamma   90.00
#
_symmetry.space_group_name_H-M   'P 1'
#
loop_
_entity.id
_entity.type
_entity.pdbx_description
1 polymer ?
#
loop_
_entity_poly.entity_id
_entity_poly.type
_entity_poly.pdbx_seq_one_letter_code
_entity_poly.pdbx_strand_id
1 'polypeptide(L)'
;MLAGLALLVGCHSRTVVKAPQGAAAADLGQFTRDSTDSVLHAPRVVTGPTVIVFWLPAGGDTLNPDDAVDAFGELTSATQAIVPQLTAFDIKLLPTHAETVYVALPNRQRRPILLSGLDYPFGYLLVEPGSPERILTGTYAEDELADEVAAYFDLPQDTTKARPRVTT
;
A
#
# COMPACT_ATOMS: atom_id res chain seq x y z
N MET A 1 26.15 -37.73 55.02
CA MET A 1 26.37 -37.43 53.59
C MET A 1 25.11 -36.75 53.06
N LEU A 2 25.20 -35.45 52.75
CA LEU A 2 24.12 -34.65 52.18
C LEU A 2 24.04 -34.92 50.67
N ALA A 3 22.84 -35.18 50.15
CA ALA A 3 22.54 -35.08 48.72
C ALA A 3 21.38 -34.09 48.55
N GLY A 4 21.69 -32.89 48.07
CA GLY A 4 20.72 -31.85 47.74
C GLY A 4 20.15 -32.08 46.34
N LEU A 5 18.83 -31.98 46.22
CA LEU A 5 18.12 -32.01 44.94
C LEU A 5 17.56 -30.60 44.68
N ALA A 6 18.18 -29.88 43.74
CA ALA A 6 17.72 -28.56 43.31
C ALA A 6 16.65 -28.72 42.22
N LEU A 7 15.42 -28.30 42.50
CA LEU A 7 14.36 -28.16 41.51
C LEU A 7 14.53 -26.83 40.77
N LEU A 8 14.94 -26.91 39.49
CA LEU A 8 14.94 -25.77 38.57
C LEU A 8 13.50 -25.45 38.17
N VAL A 9 12.98 -24.33 38.67
CA VAL A 9 11.75 -23.70 38.18
C VAL A 9 12.01 -23.18 36.77
N GLY A 10 11.45 -23.85 35.76
CA GLY A 10 11.46 -23.38 34.38
C GLY A 10 10.51 -22.21 34.20
N CYS A 11 11.04 -20.98 34.17
CA CYS A 11 10.31 -19.80 33.70
C CYS A 11 10.06 -19.94 32.19
N HIS A 12 8.84 -20.34 31.82
CA HIS A 12 8.39 -20.28 30.44
C HIS A 12 8.11 -18.82 30.08
N SER A 13 9.13 -18.13 29.55
CA SER A 13 8.94 -16.85 28.86
C SER A 13 8.12 -17.12 27.60
N ARG A 14 6.79 -17.02 27.72
CA ARG A 14 5.89 -16.92 26.58
C ARG A 14 6.27 -15.62 25.85
N THR A 15 7.12 -15.74 24.83
CA THR A 15 7.26 -14.69 23.84
C THR A 15 5.92 -14.54 23.17
N VAL A 16 5.15 -13.56 23.66
CA VAL A 16 4.06 -12.96 22.90
C VAL A 16 4.72 -12.45 21.63
N VAL A 17 4.62 -13.22 20.56
CA VAL A 17 4.84 -12.71 19.22
C VAL A 17 3.76 -11.65 19.05
N LYS A 18 4.12 -10.41 19.37
CA LYS A 18 3.37 -9.24 18.97
C LYS A 18 3.32 -9.32 17.45
N ALA A 19 2.20 -9.79 16.91
CA ALA A 19 1.87 -9.57 15.52
C ALA A 19 2.14 -8.07 15.25
N PRO A 20 2.79 -7.70 14.15
CA PRO A 20 2.97 -6.29 13.83
C PRO A 20 1.58 -5.69 13.71
N GLN A 21 1.15 -5.01 14.78
CA GLN A 21 0.00 -4.15 14.81
C GLN A 21 0.33 -2.98 13.90
N GLY A 22 -0.57 -2.73 12.95
CA GLY A 22 -0.45 -1.68 11.97
C GLY A 22 -0.62 -2.29 10.59
N ALA A 23 -1.88 -2.37 10.12
CA ALA A 23 -2.12 -1.95 8.75
C ALA A 23 -1.37 -0.62 8.63
N ALA A 24 -0.25 -0.64 7.92
CA ALA A 24 0.61 0.51 7.80
C ALA A 24 -0.24 1.58 7.11
N ALA A 25 -0.79 2.50 7.90
CA ALA A 25 -1.16 3.81 7.41
C ALA A 25 0.11 4.30 6.72
N ALA A 26 0.07 4.39 5.39
CA ALA A 26 1.25 4.71 4.61
C ALA A 26 1.89 5.97 5.17
N ASP A 27 3.16 5.86 5.58
CA ASP A 27 3.95 7.04 5.81
C ASP A 27 4.37 7.59 4.45
N LEU A 28 3.43 8.27 3.79
CA LEU A 28 3.70 9.04 2.58
C LEU A 28 4.80 10.09 2.82
N GLY A 29 5.11 10.43 4.08
CA GLY A 29 6.22 11.33 4.42
C GLY A 29 7.59 10.81 3.98
N GLN A 30 7.73 9.51 3.73
CA GLN A 30 8.96 8.90 3.18
C GLN A 30 8.90 8.68 1.66
N PHE A 31 7.73 8.87 1.04
CA PHE A 31 7.58 8.78 -0.40
C PHE A 31 8.00 10.11 -1.04
N THR A 32 9.23 10.15 -1.53
CA THR A 32 9.78 11.31 -2.25
C THR A 32 10.29 10.86 -3.60
N ARG A 33 10.10 11.70 -4.63
CA ARG A 33 10.49 11.42 -6.02
C ARG A 33 11.92 10.91 -6.16
N ASP A 34 12.85 11.57 -5.47
CA ASP A 34 14.29 11.34 -5.58
C ASP A 34 14.83 10.49 -4.41
N SER A 35 13.96 9.70 -3.77
CA SER A 35 14.35 8.91 -2.60
C SER A 35 15.42 7.87 -2.95
N THR A 36 16.53 7.95 -2.22
CA THR A 36 17.58 6.92 -2.20
C THR A 36 17.27 5.81 -1.19
N ASP A 37 16.09 5.82 -0.58
CA ASP A 37 15.69 4.79 0.39
C ASP A 37 15.60 3.41 -0.29
N SER A 38 16.51 2.52 0.08
CA SER A 38 16.57 1.16 -0.43
C SER A 38 15.28 0.36 -0.20
N VAL A 39 14.45 0.76 0.77
CA VAL A 39 13.18 0.11 1.07
C VAL A 39 12.14 0.36 -0.05
N LEU A 40 12.14 1.54 -0.68
CA LEU A 40 11.23 1.84 -1.79
C LEU A 40 11.62 1.10 -3.08
N HIS A 41 12.91 0.86 -3.28
CA HIS A 41 13.47 0.13 -4.42
C HIS A 41 13.41 -1.39 -4.27
N ALA A 42 13.22 -1.90 -3.04
CA ALA A 42 13.06 -3.32 -2.79
C ALA A 42 11.71 -3.83 -3.32
N PRO A 43 11.67 -4.94 -4.09
CA PRO A 43 10.41 -5.51 -4.56
C PRO A 43 9.44 -5.80 -3.42
N ARG A 44 8.20 -5.32 -3.55
CA ARG A 44 7.16 -5.48 -2.53
C ARG A 44 6.44 -6.82 -2.70
N VAL A 45 6.04 -7.43 -1.58
CA VAL A 45 5.16 -8.60 -1.58
C VAL A 45 3.81 -8.21 -0.98
N VAL A 46 2.76 -8.26 -1.80
CA VAL A 46 1.38 -7.96 -1.43
C VAL A 46 0.68 -9.23 -0.97
N THR A 47 0.08 -9.19 0.21
CA THR A 47 -0.62 -10.33 0.82
C THR A 47 -2.09 -10.07 1.15
N GLY A 48 -2.62 -8.89 0.81
CA GLY A 48 -4.02 -8.50 1.01
C GLY A 48 -4.39 -7.30 0.14
N PRO A 49 -5.64 -6.81 0.23
CA PRO A 49 -6.10 -5.61 -0.50
C PRO A 49 -5.12 -4.45 -0.32
N THR A 50 -4.60 -3.94 -1.43
CA THR A 50 -3.54 -2.94 -1.42
C THR A 50 -3.64 -2.02 -2.63
N VAL A 51 -3.53 -0.72 -2.38
CA VAL A 51 -3.18 0.30 -3.37
C VAL A 51 -1.68 0.53 -3.30
N ILE A 52 -1.01 0.39 -4.43
CA ILE A 52 0.40 0.70 -4.56
C ILE A 52 0.52 1.99 -5.36
N VAL A 53 1.15 3.00 -4.79
CA VAL A 53 1.57 4.20 -5.53
C VAL A 53 2.99 3.98 -6.00
N PHE A 54 3.25 4.12 -7.30
CA PHE A 54 4.57 3.89 -7.86
C PHE A 54 5.11 5.14 -8.56
N TRP A 55 6.42 5.33 -8.43
CA TRP A 55 7.21 6.30 -9.17
C TRP A 55 8.53 5.64 -9.58
N LEU A 56 8.68 5.31 -10.86
CA LEU A 56 9.83 4.58 -11.36
C LEU A 56 10.96 5.54 -11.76
N PRO A 57 12.20 5.33 -11.25
CA PRO A 57 13.33 6.21 -11.55
C PRO A 57 13.64 6.26 -13.06
N ALA A 58 13.60 5.10 -13.72
CA ALA A 58 13.99 4.97 -15.12
C ALA A 58 13.09 5.72 -16.11
N GLY A 59 11.87 6.08 -15.71
CA GLY A 59 10.99 6.91 -16.53
C GLY A 59 10.75 8.32 -15.98
N GLY A 60 11.12 8.61 -14.73
CA GLY A 60 11.19 10.01 -14.28
C GLY A 60 12.14 10.85 -15.13
N ASP A 61 13.19 10.22 -15.67
CA ASP A 61 14.17 10.85 -16.57
C ASP A 61 13.62 11.18 -17.97
N THR A 62 12.46 10.64 -18.37
CA THR A 62 11.84 10.95 -19.68
C THR A 62 10.93 12.17 -19.63
N LEU A 63 10.48 12.56 -18.44
CA LEU A 63 9.72 13.79 -18.24
C LEU A 63 10.64 15.00 -18.21
N ASN A 64 10.13 16.14 -18.66
CA ASN A 64 10.74 17.43 -18.33
C ASN A 64 10.75 17.59 -16.79
N PRO A 65 11.84 18.09 -16.18
CA PRO A 65 11.90 18.29 -14.73
C PRO A 65 10.72 19.02 -14.10
N ASP A 66 10.17 20.03 -14.77
CA ASP A 66 9.01 20.79 -14.26
C ASP A 66 7.75 19.90 -14.27
N ASP A 67 7.46 19.22 -15.39
CA ASP A 67 6.33 18.29 -15.51
C ASP A 67 6.44 17.14 -14.49
N ALA A 68 7.66 16.70 -14.18
CA ALA A 68 7.90 15.68 -13.17
C ALA A 68 7.59 16.16 -11.74
N VAL A 69 7.83 17.45 -11.44
CA VAL A 69 7.47 18.04 -10.14
C VAL A 69 5.96 18.15 -10.02
N ASP A 70 5.30 18.65 -11.07
CA ASP A 70 3.84 18.81 -11.09
C ASP A 70 3.14 17.44 -10.99
N ALA A 71 3.57 16.45 -11.78
CA ALA A 71 3.01 15.10 -11.76
C ALA A 71 3.20 14.42 -10.39
N PHE A 72 4.37 14.57 -9.76
CA PHE A 72 4.61 14.01 -8.42
C PHE A 72 3.73 14.70 -7.36
N GLY A 73 3.53 16.02 -7.49
CA GLY A 73 2.65 16.81 -6.63
C GLY A 73 1.18 16.36 -6.74
N GLU A 74 0.67 16.22 -7.97
CA GLU A 74 -0.68 15.71 -8.24
C GLU A 74 -0.86 14.30 -7.71
N LEU A 75 0.09 13.39 -8.00
CA LEU A 75 0.07 12.02 -7.49
C LEU A 75 0.02 12.00 -5.96
N THR A 76 0.81 12.86 -5.30
CA THR A 76 0.82 12.96 -3.84
C THR A 76 -0.53 13.46 -3.30
N SER A 77 -1.11 14.51 -3.90
CA SER A 77 -2.41 15.07 -3.51
C SER A 77 -3.54 14.05 -3.64
N ALA A 78 -3.66 13.42 -4.82
CA ALA A 78 -4.66 12.39 -5.09
C ALA A 78 -4.51 11.19 -4.15
N THR A 79 -3.28 10.73 -3.92
CA THR A 79 -3.01 9.64 -2.98
C THR A 79 -3.47 10.01 -1.56
N GLN A 80 -3.24 11.24 -1.13
CA GLN A 80 -3.62 11.70 0.20
C GLN A 80 -5.14 11.80 0.37
N ALA A 81 -5.87 12.14 -0.69
CA ALA A 81 -7.32 12.23 -0.70
C ALA A 81 -8.01 10.86 -0.45
N ILE A 82 -7.43 9.75 -0.91
CA ILE A 82 -8.00 8.41 -0.74
C ILE A 82 -7.63 7.73 0.60
N VAL A 83 -6.64 8.24 1.35
CA VAL A 83 -6.19 7.65 2.63
C VAL A 83 -7.34 7.37 3.61
N PRO A 84 -8.33 8.27 3.82
CA PRO A 84 -9.45 8.01 4.73
C PRO A 84 -10.30 6.81 4.27
N GLN A 85 -10.56 6.69 2.97
CA GLN A 85 -11.31 5.57 2.40
C GLN A 85 -10.54 4.26 2.59
N LEU A 86 -9.26 4.23 2.23
CA LEU A 86 -8.42 3.03 2.39
C LEU A 86 -8.37 2.58 3.85
N THR A 87 -8.23 3.52 4.77
CA THR A 87 -8.20 3.25 6.22
C THR A 87 -9.54 2.68 6.71
N ALA A 88 -10.67 3.19 6.22
CA ALA A 88 -11.99 2.72 6.62
C ALA A 88 -12.27 1.26 6.23
N PHE A 89 -11.65 0.78 5.16
CA PHE A 89 -11.85 -0.57 4.61
C PHE A 89 -10.65 -1.51 4.78
N ASP A 90 -9.68 -1.16 5.64
CA ASP A 90 -8.45 -1.93 5.88
C ASP A 90 -7.65 -2.25 4.60
N ILE A 91 -7.70 -1.35 3.62
CA ILE A 91 -6.91 -1.44 2.39
C ILE A 91 -5.56 -0.78 2.65
N LYS A 92 -4.48 -1.49 2.34
CA LYS A 92 -3.12 -0.96 2.55
C LYS A 92 -2.76 0.03 1.47
N LEU A 93 -2.00 1.06 1.83
CA LEU A 93 -1.34 1.95 0.87
C LEU A 93 0.17 1.70 0.94
N LEU A 94 0.81 1.45 -0.20
CA LEU A 94 2.24 1.14 -0.27
C LEU A 94 2.93 1.98 -1.35
N PRO A 95 3.87 2.88 -0.98
CA PRO A 95 4.74 3.52 -1.95
C PRO A 95 5.87 2.59 -2.42
N THR A 96 6.24 2.69 -3.69
CA THR A 96 7.38 1.96 -4.27
C THR A 96 8.04 2.68 -5.44
N HIS A 97 9.34 2.48 -5.58
CA HIS A 97 10.13 2.80 -6.77
C HIS A 97 10.60 1.53 -7.51
N ALA A 98 10.20 0.35 -7.03
CA ALA A 98 10.59 -0.92 -7.61
C ALA A 98 9.78 -1.18 -8.89
N GLU A 99 10.45 -1.65 -9.93
CA GLU A 99 9.81 -2.02 -11.19
C GLU A 99 8.95 -3.29 -11.08
N THR A 100 9.07 -4.05 -10.00
CA THR A 100 8.34 -5.31 -9.82
C THR A 100 7.68 -5.38 -8.45
N VAL A 101 6.41 -5.74 -8.47
CA VAL A 101 5.60 -6.08 -7.29
C VAL A 101 5.23 -7.55 -7.36
N TYR A 102 5.29 -8.25 -6.25
CA TYR A 102 4.87 -9.64 -6.14
C TYR A 102 3.54 -9.74 -5.40
N VAL A 103 2.57 -10.44 -5.98
CA VAL A 103 1.30 -10.75 -5.31
C VAL A 103 1.32 -12.17 -4.81
N ALA A 104 1.07 -12.37 -3.51
CA ALA A 104 0.98 -13.69 -2.91
C ALA A 104 -0.30 -14.39 -3.36
N LEU A 105 -0.18 -15.63 -3.83
CA LEU A 105 -1.31 -16.46 -4.24
C LEU A 105 -1.63 -17.51 -3.15
N PRO A 106 -2.88 -18.02 -3.09
CA PRO A 106 -3.31 -19.01 -2.08
C PRO A 106 -2.46 -20.29 -2.06
N ASN A 107 -1.85 -20.67 -3.19
CA ASN A 107 -1.01 -21.85 -3.34
C ASN A 107 0.47 -21.62 -2.92
N ARG A 108 0.75 -20.56 -2.15
CA ARG A 108 2.10 -20.12 -1.75
C ARG A 108 3.02 -19.71 -2.90
N GLN A 109 2.48 -19.54 -4.11
CA GLN A 109 3.22 -18.94 -5.22
C GLN A 109 3.15 -17.42 -5.12
N ARG A 110 4.04 -16.76 -5.88
CA ARG A 110 4.04 -15.31 -6.06
C ARG A 110 3.90 -15.02 -7.54
N ARG A 111 2.96 -14.15 -7.90
CA ARG A 111 2.82 -13.64 -9.26
C ARG A 111 3.55 -12.31 -9.37
N PRO A 112 4.54 -12.17 -10.26
CA PRO A 112 5.16 -10.88 -10.52
C PRO A 112 4.21 -10.00 -11.34
N ILE A 113 4.16 -8.72 -11.00
CA ILE A 113 3.55 -7.64 -11.77
C ILE A 113 4.70 -6.69 -12.11
N LEU A 114 4.92 -6.48 -13.40
CA LEU A 114 5.94 -5.59 -13.91
C LEU A 114 5.32 -4.20 -14.13
N LEU A 115 5.93 -3.18 -13.54
CA LEU A 115 5.53 -1.78 -13.66
C LEU A 115 6.39 -1.02 -14.69
N SER A 116 7.51 -1.58 -15.12
CA SER A 116 8.31 -1.01 -16.20
C SER A 116 7.67 -1.24 -17.57
N GLY A 117 7.91 -0.32 -18.50
CA GLY A 117 7.36 -0.37 -19.85
C GLY A 117 5.91 0.12 -19.98
N LEU A 118 5.35 0.72 -18.93
CA LEU A 118 4.06 1.41 -18.97
C LEU A 118 4.18 2.77 -19.68
N ASP A 119 3.05 3.29 -20.17
CA ASP A 119 2.96 4.58 -20.87
C ASP A 119 3.47 5.73 -19.99
N TYR A 120 3.11 5.70 -18.71
CA TYR A 120 3.67 6.57 -17.69
C TYR A 120 4.40 5.74 -16.63
N PRO A 121 5.60 6.18 -16.21
CA PRO A 121 6.43 5.49 -15.23
C PRO A 121 5.99 5.77 -13.78
N PHE A 122 4.78 6.27 -13.59
CA PHE A 122 4.18 6.58 -12.30
C PHE A 122 2.66 6.38 -12.36
N GLY A 123 2.06 6.20 -11.19
CA GLY A 123 0.61 5.99 -11.07
C GLY A 123 0.28 5.02 -9.93
N TYR A 124 -0.74 4.20 -10.14
CA TYR A 124 -1.28 3.29 -9.15
C TYR A 124 -1.41 1.85 -9.66
N LEU A 125 -1.20 0.91 -8.75
CA LEU A 125 -1.50 -0.50 -8.94
C LEU A 125 -2.47 -0.93 -7.84
N LEU A 126 -3.69 -1.29 -8.23
CA LEU A 126 -4.73 -1.81 -7.36
C LEU A 126 -4.66 -3.34 -7.37
N VAL A 127 -4.53 -3.93 -6.18
CA VAL A 127 -4.35 -5.36 -6.01
C VAL A 127 -5.23 -5.89 -4.90
N GLU A 128 -6.03 -6.90 -5.25
CA GLU A 128 -6.59 -7.85 -4.32
C GLU A 128 -6.07 -9.27 -4.66
N PRO A 129 -5.35 -9.94 -3.74
CA PRO A 129 -4.85 -11.28 -4.00
C PRO A 129 -5.95 -12.29 -4.37
N GLY A 130 -5.86 -12.85 -5.57
CA GLY A 130 -6.86 -13.77 -6.11
C GLY A 130 -7.77 -13.14 -7.17
N SER A 131 -7.78 -11.81 -7.28
CA SER A 131 -8.46 -11.05 -8.33
C SER A 131 -7.44 -10.53 -9.38
N PRO A 132 -7.90 -10.18 -10.59
CA PRO A 132 -7.09 -9.43 -11.54
C PRO A 132 -6.67 -8.07 -10.95
N GLU A 133 -5.45 -7.66 -11.21
CA GLU A 133 -4.92 -6.35 -10.88
C GLU A 133 -5.48 -5.28 -11.82
N ARG A 134 -5.52 -4.03 -11.37
CA ARG A 134 -5.76 -2.85 -12.23
C ARG A 134 -4.57 -1.90 -12.12
N ILE A 135 -4.03 -1.51 -13.27
CA ILE A 135 -2.94 -0.54 -13.37
C ILE A 135 -3.53 0.77 -13.90
N LEU A 136 -3.30 1.85 -13.17
CA LEU A 136 -3.71 3.20 -13.49
C LEU A 136 -2.43 4.01 -13.73
N THR A 137 -2.15 4.37 -14.98
CA THR A 137 -0.91 5.08 -15.35
C THR A 137 -1.15 6.57 -15.48
N GLY A 138 -0.25 7.38 -14.93
CA GLY A 138 -0.36 8.84 -14.98
C GLY A 138 -0.93 9.42 -13.69
N THR A 139 -1.31 10.70 -13.76
CA THR A 139 -2.01 11.38 -12.67
C THR A 139 -3.52 11.22 -12.82
N TYR A 140 -4.21 11.30 -11.69
CA TYR A 140 -5.66 11.21 -11.60
C TYR A 140 -6.15 12.37 -10.73
N ALA A 141 -7.34 12.89 -11.05
CA ALA A 141 -8.02 13.79 -10.13
C ALA A 141 -8.40 13.05 -8.85
N GLU A 142 -8.54 13.78 -7.74
CA GLU A 142 -8.78 13.20 -6.41
C GLU A 142 -10.08 12.38 -6.36
N ASP A 143 -11.13 12.87 -7.01
CA ASP A 143 -12.44 12.20 -7.13
C ASP A 143 -12.38 11.02 -8.09
N GLU A 144 -11.71 11.16 -9.24
CA GLU A 144 -11.53 10.08 -10.20
C GLU A 144 -10.77 8.90 -9.59
N LEU A 145 -9.69 9.16 -8.84
CA LEU A 145 -8.95 8.11 -8.14
C LEU A 145 -9.80 7.44 -7.07
N ALA A 146 -10.59 8.20 -6.31
CA ALA A 146 -11.49 7.65 -5.30
C ALA A 146 -12.56 6.74 -5.91
N ASP A 147 -13.10 7.12 -7.06
CA ASP A 147 -14.09 6.33 -7.82
C ASP A 147 -13.48 5.04 -8.36
N GLU A 148 -12.27 5.10 -8.92
CA GLU A 148 -11.53 3.92 -9.40
C GLU A 148 -11.20 2.93 -8.26
N VAL A 149 -10.74 3.44 -7.12
CA VAL A 149 -10.48 2.64 -5.91
C VAL A 149 -11.78 1.99 -5.42
N ALA A 150 -12.86 2.76 -5.32
CA ALA A 150 -14.16 2.25 -4.90
C ALA A 150 -14.68 1.17 -5.84
N ALA A 151 -14.57 1.38 -7.16
CA ALA A 151 -15.00 0.43 -8.16
C ALA A 151 -14.17 -0.86 -8.15
N TYR A 152 -12.85 -0.77 -7.93
CA TYR A 152 -11.98 -1.94 -7.90
C TYR A 152 -12.21 -2.82 -6.65
N PHE A 153 -12.33 -2.21 -5.47
CA PHE A 153 -12.50 -2.94 -4.20
C PHE A 153 -13.97 -3.16 -3.81
N ASP A 154 -14.92 -2.86 -4.71
CA ASP A 154 -16.37 -2.96 -4.47
C ASP A 154 -16.82 -2.20 -3.20
N LEU A 155 -16.32 -0.97 -3.04
CA LEU A 155 -16.61 -0.13 -1.87
C LEU A 155 -17.94 0.62 -2.07
N PRO A 156 -18.71 0.81 -0.99
CA PRO A 156 -19.90 1.65 -1.05
C PRO A 156 -19.51 3.11 -1.32
N GLN A 157 -20.13 3.70 -2.33
CA GLN A 157 -19.93 5.09 -2.76
C GLN A 157 -20.47 6.14 -1.75
N ASP A 158 -21.10 5.70 -0.66
CA ASP A 158 -21.94 6.55 0.19
C ASP A 158 -21.63 6.30 1.68
N THR A 159 -20.62 6.97 2.23
CA THR A 159 -20.36 6.98 3.69
C THR A 159 -21.10 8.12 4.42
N THR A 160 -21.84 8.96 3.69
CA THR A 160 -22.50 10.17 4.24
C THR A 160 -24.01 10.03 4.42
N LYS A 161 -24.59 8.90 4.87
CA LYS A 161 -26.01 8.90 5.35
C LYS A 161 -26.30 7.96 6.51
N ALA A 162 -25.77 8.29 7.69
CA ALA A 162 -26.46 7.98 8.94
C ALA A 162 -26.66 9.27 9.75
N ARG A 163 -27.56 10.16 9.29
CA ARG A 163 -28.13 11.15 10.20
C ARG A 163 -28.94 10.39 11.26
N PRO A 164 -28.68 10.56 12.56
CA PRO A 164 -29.57 10.00 13.58
C PRO A 164 -30.94 10.66 13.38
N ARG A 165 -31.94 9.86 13.03
CA ARG A 165 -33.33 10.29 13.03
C ARG A 165 -33.72 10.50 14.49
N VAL A 166 -33.64 11.74 14.95
CA VAL A 166 -34.24 12.15 16.22
C VAL A 166 -35.75 12.05 16.05
N THR A 167 -36.36 11.05 16.68
CA THR A 167 -37.79 11.03 16.96
C THR A 167 -38.03 11.88 18.19
N THR A 168 -38.75 12.98 18.01
CA THR A 168 -39.34 13.79 19.09
C THR A 168 -40.73 13.28 19.41
#